data_AF-A0AAN0IZR7-F1
#
_entry.id   AF-A0AAN0IZR7-F1
#
_cell.length_a   1.000
_cell.length_b   1.000
_cell.length_c   1.000
_cell.angle_alpha   90.00
_cell.angle_beta   90.00
_cell.angle_gamma   90.00
#
_symmetry.space_group_name_H-M   'P 1'
#
loop_
_entity.id
_entity.type
_entity.pdbx_description
1 polymer ?
#
loop_
_entity_poly.entity_id
_entity_poly.type
_entity_poly.pdbx_seq_one_letter_code
_entity_poly.pdbx_strand_id
1 'polypeptide(L)'
;MATLAEAGHGSLHFGDTVLFLIKTKDYQGYVYSELSSSPFLTVYNLKEHNEKNPDFPNIAFASFKIMAPNKYKAKQQLKQAQLDPESQEYRNALRAFKTEEAENKLEQKRHFGSRVLYGDSIQLQHVASKKFVKVCSEASKTESNNLLVSLSEENFEECIFKILPRYKVRSEGDEVRYNDQLKIENIKNQGQYLHCSGPNHTLGTAKFNVLTDCFELNLSATESALTLIPHYSPFVNKHPDKALRAGTCVRLFHKEDECYIVAEGSFAFAKESFASLKETIGDKRSDPIIEDGDVIAWRDRCRLKHLPTRCYLAVVEDMGQWKVTLKEKTSDNDLDTIFSFSPLIEEGEEVLLESYALIQHRRSGQWLHLEKKNSYTRKGFDPKAEGLAGLEWDSAELLMVTEDLVDRFNYVAGIVPMLSGYIKQLHSKTEGKQKQLVRVKNALVDLKNWIIDDKERNTKNNQKLLRNLRVLEQLHEILKFAEDGTFKGSSLHITICRECYNVIKTFLEGDSRKNENYLAQFIAFFQQHVRKELNAEEVLVEIVQDNM
;
A
#
# COMPACT_ATOMS: atom_id res chain seq x y z
N MET A 1 1.09 -11.98 26.91
CA MET A 1 1.49 -10.61 27.23
C MET A 1 0.29 -9.70 27.00
N ALA A 2 0.14 -8.69 27.84
CA ALA A 2 -0.92 -7.69 27.77
C ALA A 2 -1.00 -7.06 26.38
N THR A 3 -2.17 -7.08 25.74
CA THR A 3 -2.45 -6.18 24.60
C THR A 3 -2.23 -4.73 25.07
N LEU A 4 -1.97 -3.77 24.17
CA LEU A 4 -1.89 -2.33 24.50
C LEU A 4 -3.02 -1.84 25.43
N ALA A 5 -4.17 -2.52 25.45
CA ALA A 5 -5.29 -2.30 26.36
C ALA A 5 -4.98 -2.60 27.84
N GLU A 6 -4.13 -3.57 28.14
CA GLU A 6 -3.81 -4.03 29.51
C GLU A 6 -2.61 -3.28 30.15
N ALA A 7 -1.77 -2.59 29.34
CA ALA A 7 -0.58 -1.87 29.82
C ALA A 7 -0.83 -0.42 30.28
N GLY A 8 -2.09 0.02 30.45
CA GLY A 8 -2.40 1.39 30.86
C GLY A 8 -2.25 2.45 29.76
N HIS A 9 -1.98 2.05 28.51
CA HIS A 9 -1.83 2.92 27.34
C HIS A 9 -3.11 2.97 26.49
N GLY A 10 -4.26 3.19 27.15
CA GLY A 10 -5.57 3.27 26.48
C GLY A 10 -5.84 4.60 25.77
N SER A 11 -4.94 5.58 25.85
CA SER A 11 -5.12 6.92 25.28
C SER A 11 -4.28 7.11 24.01
N LEU A 12 -4.79 7.91 23.08
CA LEU A 12 -4.12 8.28 21.84
C LEU A 12 -3.04 9.34 22.11
N HIS A 13 -1.88 9.21 21.47
CA HIS A 13 -0.79 10.18 21.53
C HIS A 13 -0.39 10.68 20.14
N PHE A 14 0.19 11.87 20.08
CA PHE A 14 0.78 12.38 18.83
C PHE A 14 1.98 11.51 18.44
N GLY A 15 2.02 11.08 17.18
CA GLY A 15 2.99 10.12 16.66
C GLY A 15 2.46 8.68 16.56
N ASP A 16 1.34 8.37 17.22
CA ASP A 16 0.69 7.06 17.12
C ASP A 16 0.17 6.81 15.71
N THR A 17 0.19 5.55 15.32
CA THR A 17 -0.43 5.05 14.09
C THR A 17 -1.70 4.30 14.45
N VAL A 18 -2.77 4.59 13.74
CA VAL A 18 -4.12 4.09 14.01
C VAL A 18 -4.82 3.65 12.73
N LEU A 19 -5.87 2.84 12.89
CA LEU A 19 -6.84 2.54 11.84
C LEU A 19 -8.17 3.20 12.20
N PHE A 20 -8.92 3.64 11.18
CA PHE A 20 -10.27 4.16 11.35
C PHE A 20 -11.28 3.14 10.86
N LEU A 21 -12.08 2.59 11.78
CA LEU A 21 -13.14 1.65 11.49
C LEU A 21 -14.49 2.36 11.47
N ILE A 22 -15.19 2.30 10.35
CA ILE A 22 -16.53 2.85 10.19
C ILE A 22 -17.54 1.71 10.26
N LYS A 23 -18.50 1.83 11.18
CA LYS A 23 -19.60 0.89 11.38
C LYS A 23 -20.91 1.62 11.17
N THR A 24 -21.70 1.16 10.20
CA THR A 24 -23.10 1.55 10.04
C THR A 24 -23.99 0.32 10.14
N LYS A 25 -25.30 0.52 10.01
CA LYS A 25 -26.25 -0.61 10.00
C LYS A 25 -26.05 -1.53 8.79
N ASP A 26 -25.63 -0.95 7.66
CA ASP A 26 -25.64 -1.62 6.36
C ASP A 26 -24.22 -2.00 5.89
N TYR A 27 -23.18 -1.37 6.44
CA TYR A 27 -21.80 -1.67 6.07
C TYR A 27 -20.84 -1.49 7.24
N GLN A 28 -19.70 -2.16 7.12
CA GLN A 28 -18.57 -1.97 7.99
C GLN A 28 -17.28 -2.01 7.20
N GLY A 29 -16.37 -1.10 7.49
CA GLY A 29 -15.11 -1.05 6.76
C GLY A 29 -14.06 -0.14 7.37
N TYR A 30 -12.81 -0.36 6.98
CA TYR A 30 -11.70 0.49 7.37
C TYR A 30 -11.46 1.56 6.31
N VAL A 31 -11.09 2.76 6.76
CA VAL A 31 -10.57 3.79 5.84
C VAL A 31 -9.29 3.26 5.19
N TYR A 32 -9.24 3.31 3.87
CA TYR A 32 -8.25 2.62 3.06
C TYR A 32 -7.94 3.40 1.78
N SER A 33 -6.65 3.44 1.40
CA SER A 33 -6.22 3.95 0.09
C SER A 33 -5.64 2.82 -0.74
N GLU A 34 -6.33 2.47 -1.83
CA GLU A 34 -5.98 1.32 -2.67
C GLU A 34 -4.70 1.48 -3.48
N LEU A 35 -4.38 2.72 -3.89
CA LEU A 35 -3.22 3.00 -4.75
C LEU A 35 -2.38 4.09 -4.09
N SER A 36 -1.08 3.87 -3.90
CA SER A 36 -0.18 4.95 -3.47
C SER A 36 -0.17 6.14 -4.44
N SER A 37 -0.49 5.89 -5.72
CA SER A 37 -0.66 6.91 -6.76
C SER A 37 -2.03 7.58 -6.75
N SER A 38 -3.06 6.96 -6.16
CA SER A 38 -4.40 7.52 -6.12
C SER A 38 -4.52 8.50 -4.96
N PRO A 39 -5.01 9.72 -5.21
CA PRO A 39 -5.33 10.63 -4.12
C PRO A 39 -6.62 10.21 -3.40
N PHE A 40 -7.38 9.22 -3.86
CA PHE A 40 -8.68 8.90 -3.29
C PHE A 40 -8.59 8.05 -2.02
N LEU A 41 -9.40 8.42 -1.02
CA LEU A 41 -9.67 7.62 0.16
C LEU A 41 -10.99 6.89 0.01
N THR A 42 -10.95 5.61 0.28
CA THR A 42 -12.10 4.73 0.22
C THR A 42 -12.33 4.11 1.58
N VAL A 43 -13.47 3.47 1.77
CA VAL A 43 -13.70 2.59 2.90
C VAL A 43 -13.75 1.18 2.35
N TYR A 44 -12.75 0.38 2.75
CA TYR A 44 -12.63 -1.01 2.38
C TYR A 44 -13.70 -1.80 3.12
N ASN A 45 -14.67 -2.30 2.36
CA ASN A 45 -15.79 -3.04 2.90
C ASN A 45 -15.32 -4.40 3.43
N LEU A 46 -15.50 -4.60 4.73
CA LEU A 46 -15.32 -5.90 5.36
C LEU A 46 -16.58 -6.71 5.08
N LYS A 47 -16.45 -7.71 4.21
CA LYS A 47 -17.48 -8.76 4.11
C LYS A 47 -17.63 -9.42 5.49
N GLU A 48 -18.87 -9.74 5.87
CA GLU A 48 -19.25 -10.03 7.27
C GLU A 48 -18.23 -10.88 8.06
N HIS A 49 -17.93 -10.47 9.31
CA HIS A 49 -17.12 -11.16 10.34
C HIS A 49 -15.59 -11.06 10.27
N ASN A 50 -15.03 -9.94 9.81
CA ASN A 50 -13.57 -9.77 9.76
C ASN A 50 -13.03 -8.50 10.47
N GLU A 51 -13.67 -8.08 11.57
CA GLU A 51 -13.27 -6.84 12.26
C GLU A 51 -11.85 -6.88 12.83
N LYS A 52 -11.44 -8.04 13.35
CA LYS A 52 -10.15 -8.17 14.06
C LYS A 52 -8.99 -8.52 13.13
N ASN A 53 -9.29 -8.98 11.92
CA ASN A 53 -8.27 -9.43 10.98
C ASN A 53 -8.63 -9.09 9.53
N PRO A 54 -8.73 -7.81 9.20
CA PRO A 54 -9.01 -7.39 7.84
C PRO A 54 -7.96 -7.97 6.89
N ASP A 55 -8.38 -8.62 5.80
CA ASP A 55 -7.48 -9.10 4.76
C ASP A 55 -6.99 -7.95 3.88
N PHE A 56 -6.25 -7.02 4.51
CA PHE A 56 -5.52 -6.01 3.77
C PHE A 56 -4.39 -6.70 3.01
N PRO A 57 -4.15 -6.32 1.74
CA PRO A 57 -2.90 -6.68 1.06
C PRO A 57 -1.71 -6.26 1.92
N ASN A 58 -1.73 -5.03 2.43
CA ASN A 58 -0.79 -4.48 3.39
C ASN A 58 -1.51 -3.47 4.29
N ILE A 59 -1.40 -3.64 5.61
CA ILE A 59 -2.07 -2.81 6.62
C ILE A 59 -1.65 -1.34 6.54
N ALA A 60 -0.45 -1.04 6.03
CA ALA A 60 0.04 0.32 5.84
C ALA A 60 -0.87 1.19 4.96
N PHE A 61 -1.68 0.58 4.09
CA PHE A 61 -2.67 1.27 3.24
C PHE A 61 -3.98 1.63 3.96
N ALA A 62 -4.18 1.11 5.17
CA ALA A 62 -5.28 1.45 6.08
C ALA A 62 -4.81 2.26 7.30
N SER A 63 -3.48 2.40 7.46
CA SER A 63 -2.85 3.04 8.61
C SER A 63 -2.64 4.54 8.42
N PHE A 64 -2.97 5.29 9.46
CA PHE A 64 -2.81 6.74 9.52
C PHE A 64 -2.01 7.13 10.77
N LYS A 65 -0.96 7.92 10.56
CA LYS A 65 -0.18 8.52 11.64
C LYS A 65 -0.84 9.83 12.09
N ILE A 66 -1.05 9.97 13.39
CA ILE A 66 -1.57 11.18 14.01
C ILE A 66 -0.42 12.17 14.20
N MET A 67 -0.52 13.34 13.57
CA MET A 67 0.53 14.37 13.60
C MET A 67 -0.02 15.69 14.12
N ALA A 68 0.86 16.51 14.71
CA ALA A 68 0.52 17.88 15.04
C ALA A 68 0.36 18.71 13.75
N PRO A 69 -0.42 19.80 13.73
CA PRO A 69 -0.55 20.68 12.58
C PRO A 69 0.77 21.34 12.19
N ASN A 70 1.25 21.05 10.99
CA ASN A 70 2.42 21.69 10.43
C ASN A 70 2.05 23.06 9.84
N LYS A 71 2.98 24.01 9.87
CA LYS A 71 2.95 25.23 9.07
C LYS A 71 3.09 24.87 7.59
N TYR A 72 2.49 25.67 6.71
CA TYR A 72 2.34 25.35 5.28
C TYR A 72 2.54 26.52 4.31
N LYS A 73 2.76 27.74 4.80
CA LYS A 73 2.71 28.94 3.95
C LYS A 73 3.98 29.11 3.13
N ALA A 74 5.15 28.82 3.70
CA ALA A 74 6.42 29.02 3.02
C ALA A 74 6.61 28.03 1.85
N LYS A 75 6.15 26.78 1.99
CA LYS A 75 6.17 25.80 0.88
C LYS A 75 5.35 26.27 -0.33
N GLN A 76 4.18 26.87 -0.10
CA GLN A 76 3.33 27.39 -1.17
C GLN A 76 3.98 28.59 -1.89
N GLN A 77 4.58 29.51 -1.12
CA GLN A 77 5.33 30.64 -1.68
C GLN A 77 6.52 30.18 -2.54
N LEU A 78 7.26 29.17 -2.08
CA LEU A 78 8.37 28.59 -2.85
C LEU A 78 7.89 28.06 -4.21
N LYS A 79 6.75 27.39 -4.25
CA LYS A 79 6.18 26.85 -5.50
C LYS A 79 5.74 27.94 -6.47
N GLN A 80 5.24 29.07 -5.97
CA GLN A 80 4.94 30.24 -6.81
C GLN A 80 6.23 30.87 -7.35
N ALA A 81 7.26 30.96 -6.52
CA ALA A 81 8.56 31.51 -6.91
C ALA A 81 9.40 30.57 -7.80
N GLN A 82 9.07 29.27 -7.87
CA GLN A 82 9.74 28.29 -8.75
C GLN A 82 9.61 28.63 -10.24
N LEU A 83 8.68 29.52 -10.62
CA LEU A 83 8.52 30.02 -11.98
C LEU A 83 9.74 30.84 -12.44
N ASP A 84 10.51 31.42 -11.52
CA ASP A 84 11.77 32.13 -11.81
C ASP A 84 12.88 31.71 -10.81
N PRO A 85 13.62 30.62 -11.09
CA PRO A 85 14.61 30.04 -10.18
C PRO A 85 15.83 30.93 -9.88
N GLU A 86 16.12 31.93 -10.73
CA GLU A 86 17.27 32.83 -10.53
C GLU A 86 16.90 34.06 -9.70
N SER A 87 15.61 34.32 -9.50
CA SER A 87 15.11 35.46 -8.74
C SER A 87 15.58 35.47 -7.28
N GLN A 88 15.75 36.68 -6.75
CA GLN A 88 15.98 36.86 -5.32
C GLN A 88 14.76 36.40 -4.49
N GLU A 89 13.56 36.46 -5.07
CA GLU A 89 12.32 35.96 -4.49
C GLU A 89 12.36 34.45 -4.26
N TYR A 90 12.81 33.68 -5.25
CA TYR A 90 13.01 32.23 -5.11
C TYR A 90 14.01 31.91 -3.99
N ARG A 91 15.14 32.61 -3.92
CA ARG A 91 16.14 32.41 -2.87
C ARG A 91 15.59 32.71 -1.47
N ASN A 92 14.79 33.78 -1.35
CA ASN A 92 14.15 34.15 -0.10
C ASN A 92 13.08 33.13 0.30
N ALA A 93 12.23 32.71 -0.65
CA ALA A 93 11.21 31.70 -0.43
C ALA A 93 11.83 30.34 -0.06
N LEU A 94 12.97 29.98 -0.65
CA LEU A 94 13.70 28.76 -0.32
C LEU A 94 14.26 28.78 1.11
N ARG A 95 14.79 29.94 1.55
CA ARG A 95 15.22 30.11 2.95
C ARG A 95 14.04 30.01 3.91
N ALA A 96 12.93 30.70 3.61
CA ALA A 96 11.72 30.63 4.42
C ALA A 96 11.17 29.20 4.52
N PHE A 97 11.15 28.46 3.42
CA PHE A 97 10.74 27.06 3.38
C PHE A 97 11.63 26.17 4.25
N LYS A 98 12.96 26.31 4.16
CA LYS A 98 13.90 25.55 5.00
C LYS A 98 13.71 25.83 6.49
N THR A 99 13.49 27.09 6.85
CA THR A 99 13.19 27.48 8.24
C THR A 99 11.86 26.88 8.70
N GLU A 100 10.79 27.00 7.90
CA GLU A 100 9.48 26.42 8.20
C GLU A 100 9.55 24.90 8.38
N GLU A 101 10.32 24.19 7.53
CA GLU A 101 10.51 22.74 7.65
C GLU A 101 11.26 22.36 8.94
N ALA A 102 12.28 23.14 9.32
CA ALA A 102 13.02 22.92 10.56
C ALA A 102 12.16 23.16 11.80
N GLU A 103 11.35 24.23 11.80
CA GLU A 103 10.39 24.53 12.86
C GLU A 103 9.31 23.44 12.98
N ASN A 104 8.74 23.00 11.87
CA ASN A 104 7.78 21.90 11.84
C ASN A 104 8.39 20.63 12.43
N LYS A 105 9.63 20.27 12.06
CA LYS A 105 10.34 19.11 12.64
C LYS A 105 10.52 19.26 14.16
N LEU A 106 10.79 20.45 14.66
CA LEU A 106 10.93 20.71 16.10
C LEU A 106 9.60 20.60 16.84
N GLU A 107 8.52 21.19 16.30
CA GLU A 107 7.18 21.10 16.88
C GLU A 107 6.64 19.67 16.87
N GLN A 108 6.86 18.90 15.80
CA GLN A 108 6.53 17.48 15.79
C GLN A 108 7.27 16.72 16.90
N LYS A 109 8.56 16.98 17.11
CA LYS A 109 9.32 16.37 18.21
C LYS A 109 8.83 16.77 19.59
N ARG A 110 8.35 18.01 19.74
CA ARG A 110 7.81 18.54 21.00
C ARG A 110 6.50 17.87 21.39
N HIS A 111 5.61 17.66 20.41
CA HIS A 111 4.33 17.01 20.62
C HIS A 111 4.43 15.48 20.65
N PHE A 112 5.48 14.89 20.09
CA PHE A 112 5.65 13.44 20.04
C PHE A 112 5.48 12.78 21.41
N GLY A 113 4.54 11.83 21.51
CA GLY A 113 4.21 11.13 22.75
C GLY A 113 3.30 11.89 23.71
N SER A 114 2.93 13.15 23.43
CA SER A 114 1.92 13.86 24.24
C SER A 114 0.52 13.33 23.93
N ARG A 115 -0.34 13.27 24.96
CA ARG A 115 -1.73 12.81 24.83
C ARG A 115 -2.51 13.73 23.89
N VAL A 116 -3.36 13.13 23.06
CA VAL A 116 -4.33 13.84 22.22
C VAL A 116 -5.62 13.99 23.01
N LEU A 117 -6.12 15.21 23.10
CA LEU A 117 -7.37 15.56 23.76
C LEU A 117 -8.46 15.79 22.73
N TYR A 118 -9.71 15.51 23.11
CA TYR A 118 -10.86 15.94 22.34
C TYR A 118 -10.83 17.46 22.21
N GLY A 119 -10.95 17.95 20.99
CA GLY A 119 -10.83 19.37 20.65
C GLY A 119 -9.47 19.76 20.08
N ASP A 120 -8.46 18.90 20.16
CA ASP A 120 -7.16 19.16 19.56
C ASP A 120 -7.23 19.16 18.03
N SER A 121 -6.39 20.01 17.45
CA SER A 121 -6.14 20.05 16.01
C SER A 121 -5.06 19.02 15.65
N ILE A 122 -5.35 18.21 14.64
CA ILE A 122 -4.49 17.13 14.17
C ILE A 122 -4.36 17.13 12.65
N GLN A 123 -3.36 16.41 12.17
CA GLN A 123 -3.24 16.00 10.77
C GLN A 123 -3.16 14.48 10.69
N LEU A 124 -3.77 13.95 9.64
CA LEU A 124 -3.76 12.52 9.35
C LEU A 124 -2.80 12.28 8.18
N GLN A 125 -1.68 11.61 8.44
CA GLN A 125 -0.75 11.19 7.39
C GLN A 125 -0.97 9.70 7.08
N HIS A 126 -1.25 9.39 5.83
CA HIS A 126 -1.37 8.01 5.37
C HIS A 126 0.02 7.33 5.34
N VAL A 127 0.17 6.17 5.98
CA VAL A 127 1.48 5.55 6.21
C VAL A 127 2.13 5.05 4.93
N ALA A 128 1.37 4.44 4.01
CA ALA A 128 1.92 3.87 2.77
C ALA A 128 2.29 4.91 1.71
N SER A 129 1.55 6.03 1.62
CA SER A 129 1.85 7.08 0.62
C SER A 129 2.61 8.29 1.18
N LYS A 130 2.72 8.39 2.51
CA LYS A 130 3.26 9.56 3.23
C LYS A 130 2.52 10.87 2.97
N LYS A 131 1.35 10.83 2.31
CA LYS A 131 0.50 11.98 1.99
C LYS A 131 -0.47 12.30 3.14
N PHE A 132 -0.91 13.55 3.22
CA PHE A 132 -1.88 14.02 4.20
C PHE A 132 -3.30 13.93 3.66
N VAL A 133 -4.25 13.59 4.53
CA VAL A 133 -5.68 13.72 4.22
C VAL A 133 -6.02 15.20 4.03
N LYS A 134 -6.68 15.53 2.92
CA LYS A 134 -7.02 16.89 2.50
C LYS A 134 -8.47 16.96 2.02
N VAL A 135 -9.18 18.00 2.42
CA VAL A 135 -10.48 18.36 1.84
C VAL A 135 -10.28 19.16 0.55
N CYS A 136 -10.97 18.76 -0.52
CA CYS A 136 -10.99 19.45 -1.80
C CYS A 136 -12.26 20.30 -1.93
N SER A 137 -12.18 21.40 -2.70
CA SER A 137 -13.35 22.21 -3.04
C SER A 137 -14.27 21.55 -4.07
N GLU A 138 -13.82 20.46 -4.70
CA GLU A 138 -14.64 19.66 -5.62
C GLU A 138 -15.70 18.86 -4.85
N ALA A 139 -16.84 18.62 -5.50
CA ALA A 139 -17.85 17.70 -4.98
C ALA A 139 -17.34 16.24 -4.97
N SER A 140 -17.80 15.49 -3.98
CA SER A 140 -17.59 14.04 -3.85
C SER A 140 -18.04 13.31 -5.13
N LYS A 141 -17.36 12.20 -5.44
CA LYS A 141 -17.62 11.46 -6.69
C LYS A 141 -18.91 10.63 -6.60
N THR A 142 -19.33 10.26 -5.40
CA THR A 142 -20.55 9.51 -5.12
C THR A 142 -21.71 10.37 -4.62
N GLU A 143 -21.44 11.44 -3.84
CA GLU A 143 -22.48 12.27 -3.21
C GLU A 143 -22.26 13.76 -3.53
N SER A 144 -22.97 14.30 -4.53
CA SER A 144 -22.72 15.65 -5.07
C SER A 144 -22.87 16.80 -4.06
N ASN A 145 -23.56 16.59 -2.95
CA ASN A 145 -23.77 17.59 -1.89
C ASN A 145 -22.61 17.65 -0.88
N ASN A 146 -21.71 16.66 -0.93
CA ASN A 146 -20.57 16.52 -0.03
C ASN A 146 -19.28 16.93 -0.74
N LEU A 147 -18.25 17.31 0.01
CA LEU A 147 -16.94 17.67 -0.54
C LEU A 147 -16.06 16.43 -0.68
N LEU A 148 -15.24 16.42 -1.71
CA LEU A 148 -14.27 15.37 -1.97
C LEU A 148 -13.16 15.40 -0.92
N VAL A 149 -12.80 14.24 -0.38
CA VAL A 149 -11.60 14.06 0.45
C VAL A 149 -10.55 13.30 -0.35
N SER A 150 -9.30 13.76 -0.26
CA SER A 150 -8.19 13.19 -1.01
C SER A 150 -6.87 13.19 -0.22
N LEU A 151 -5.82 12.60 -0.78
CA LEU A 151 -4.47 12.54 -0.25
C LEU A 151 -3.57 13.53 -0.99
N SER A 152 -2.91 14.40 -0.24
CA SER A 152 -2.05 15.48 -0.74
C SER A 152 -0.62 15.35 -0.20
N GLU A 153 0.37 15.47 -1.07
CA GLU A 153 1.80 15.57 -0.68
C GLU A 153 2.13 16.93 -0.05
N GLU A 154 1.31 17.92 -0.35
CA GLU A 154 1.42 19.27 0.20
C GLU A 154 0.52 19.43 1.41
N ASN A 155 1.00 20.21 2.36
CA ASN A 155 0.24 20.59 3.52
C ASN A 155 -0.58 21.85 3.20
N PHE A 156 -1.82 21.89 3.70
CA PHE A 156 -2.74 23.01 3.55
C PHE A 156 -3.57 23.16 4.83
N GLU A 157 -4.29 24.27 4.93
CA GLU A 157 -5.28 24.47 5.98
C GLU A 157 -6.38 23.40 5.92
N GLU A 158 -6.74 22.97 4.72
CA GLU A 158 -7.68 21.88 4.44
C GLU A 158 -7.20 20.49 4.90
N CYS A 159 -5.94 20.37 5.34
CA CYS A 159 -5.37 19.15 5.89
C CYS A 159 -5.44 19.11 7.43
N ILE A 160 -6.03 20.12 8.07
CA ILE A 160 -6.10 20.24 9.52
C ILE A 160 -7.52 19.91 9.98
N PHE A 161 -7.61 18.98 10.93
CA PHE A 161 -8.86 18.46 11.45
C PHE A 161 -8.93 18.59 12.97
N LYS A 162 -10.14 18.67 13.52
CA LYS A 162 -10.41 18.66 14.95
C LYS A 162 -11.04 17.32 15.34
N ILE A 163 -10.48 16.62 16.33
CA ILE A 163 -11.09 15.39 16.87
C ILE A 163 -12.16 15.77 17.89
N LEU A 164 -13.38 15.28 17.71
CA LEU A 164 -14.52 15.55 18.59
C LEU A 164 -15.17 14.25 19.07
N PRO A 165 -15.74 14.21 20.29
CA PRO A 165 -16.41 13.03 20.78
C PRO A 165 -17.75 12.84 20.06
N ARG A 166 -18.09 11.60 19.71
CA ARG A 166 -19.40 11.28 19.11
C ARG A 166 -20.54 11.36 20.13
N TYR A 167 -20.25 10.95 21.36
CA TYR A 167 -21.20 10.83 22.45
C TYR A 167 -20.86 11.80 23.59
N LYS A 168 -21.89 12.32 24.27
CA LYS A 168 -21.77 13.31 25.35
C LYS A 168 -21.12 12.79 26.64
N VAL A 169 -20.67 11.53 26.66
CA VAL A 169 -19.93 10.95 27.79
C VAL A 169 -18.48 11.45 27.86
N ARG A 170 -18.00 12.07 26.78
CA ARG A 170 -16.73 12.77 26.68
C ARG A 170 -16.99 14.21 26.26
N SER A 171 -16.13 15.12 26.70
CA SER A 171 -16.16 16.54 26.36
C SER A 171 -14.82 16.99 25.77
N GLU A 172 -14.80 18.17 25.13
CA GLU A 172 -13.53 18.77 24.73
C GLU A 172 -12.63 18.98 25.97
N GLY A 173 -11.35 18.64 25.85
CA GLY A 173 -10.37 18.59 26.93
C GLY A 173 -10.18 17.19 27.54
N ASP A 174 -11.11 16.25 27.33
CA ASP A 174 -10.91 14.86 27.77
C ASP A 174 -9.92 14.13 26.86
N GLU A 175 -9.22 13.12 27.40
CA GLU A 175 -8.33 12.28 26.62
C GLU A 175 -9.09 11.41 25.61
N VAL A 176 -8.58 11.38 24.37
CA VAL A 176 -9.08 10.47 23.34
C VAL A 176 -8.57 9.07 23.65
N ARG A 177 -9.48 8.09 23.80
CA ARG A 177 -9.11 6.70 24.06
C ARG A 177 -9.25 5.81 22.84
N TYR A 178 -8.43 4.78 22.77
CA TYR A 178 -8.59 3.72 21.79
C TYR A 178 -9.95 3.02 21.95
N ASN A 179 -10.52 2.62 20.82
CA ASN A 179 -11.87 2.10 20.65
C ASN A 179 -13.01 3.10 20.91
N ASP A 180 -12.70 4.37 21.21
CA ASP A 180 -13.73 5.41 21.24
C ASP A 180 -14.29 5.64 19.82
N GLN A 181 -15.58 6.02 19.78
CA GLN A 181 -16.21 6.56 18.58
C GLN A 181 -16.10 8.07 18.58
N LEU A 182 -15.50 8.60 17.52
CA LEU A 182 -15.20 10.01 17.36
C LEU A 182 -15.76 10.56 16.04
N LYS A 183 -15.83 11.88 15.98
CA LYS A 183 -16.11 12.68 14.78
C LYS A 183 -14.85 13.46 14.45
N ILE A 184 -14.53 13.58 13.16
CA ILE A 184 -13.37 14.34 12.71
C ILE A 184 -13.90 15.49 11.87
N GLU A 185 -13.83 16.71 12.41
CA GLU A 185 -14.27 17.94 11.75
C GLU A 185 -13.12 18.58 10.99
N ASN A 186 -13.37 19.19 9.84
CA ASN A 186 -12.36 20.00 9.18
C ASN A 186 -12.37 21.45 9.71
N ILE A 187 -11.20 22.01 10.01
CA ILE A 187 -11.12 23.35 10.63
C ILE A 187 -11.58 24.47 9.69
N LYS A 188 -11.30 24.35 8.38
CA LYS A 188 -11.72 25.33 7.38
C LYS A 188 -13.22 25.22 7.09
N ASN A 189 -13.73 23.99 7.01
CA ASN A 189 -15.11 23.66 6.71
C ASN A 189 -15.89 23.31 8.00
N GLN A 190 -16.04 24.29 8.89
CA GLN A 190 -16.74 24.12 10.17
C GLN A 190 -18.15 23.55 9.99
N GLY A 191 -18.53 22.63 10.88
CA GLY A 191 -19.79 21.89 10.82
C GLY A 191 -19.83 20.77 9.78
N GLN A 192 -18.71 20.49 9.10
CA GLN A 192 -18.57 19.35 8.18
C GLN A 192 -17.51 18.35 8.68
N TYR A 193 -17.86 17.07 8.60
CA TYR A 193 -17.14 15.97 9.21
C TYR A 193 -16.76 14.92 8.17
N LEU A 194 -15.69 14.17 8.44
CA LEU A 194 -15.35 12.99 7.65
C LEU A 194 -16.53 12.00 7.70
N HIS A 195 -17.02 11.67 6.52
CA HIS A 195 -18.22 10.88 6.28
C HIS A 195 -17.89 9.78 5.28
N CYS A 196 -18.53 8.63 5.44
CA CYS A 196 -18.46 7.56 4.46
C CYS A 196 -19.80 7.44 3.76
N SER A 197 -19.75 7.42 2.43
CA SER A 197 -20.93 7.43 1.58
C SER A 197 -21.91 6.29 1.91
N GLY A 198 -23.20 6.53 1.65
CA GLY A 198 -24.25 5.55 1.95
C GLY A 198 -24.24 4.28 1.08
N PRO A 199 -25.04 3.24 1.45
CA PRO A 199 -25.17 1.96 0.72
C PRO A 199 -25.49 2.10 -0.78
N ASN A 200 -26.22 3.15 -1.17
CA ASN A 200 -26.61 3.39 -2.56
C ASN A 200 -25.58 4.23 -3.35
N HIS A 201 -24.56 4.76 -2.65
CA HIS A 201 -23.55 5.68 -3.18
C HIS A 201 -22.15 5.05 -3.13
N THR A 202 -22.03 3.79 -3.60
CA THR A 202 -20.71 3.14 -3.70
C THR A 202 -19.93 3.67 -4.91
N LEU A 203 -18.61 3.55 -4.85
CA LEU A 203 -17.74 3.84 -6.00
C LEU A 203 -18.01 2.86 -7.15
N GLY A 204 -18.51 1.66 -6.85
CA GLY A 204 -18.99 0.68 -7.82
C GLY A 204 -20.27 1.15 -8.54
N THR A 205 -21.28 1.64 -7.84
CA THR A 205 -22.50 2.18 -8.47
C THR A 205 -22.20 3.46 -9.26
N ALA A 206 -21.29 4.30 -8.74
CA ALA A 206 -20.73 5.42 -9.49
C ALA A 206 -19.92 4.97 -10.73
N LYS A 207 -19.53 3.69 -10.81
CA LYS A 207 -18.58 3.10 -11.77
C LYS A 207 -17.28 3.92 -11.85
N PHE A 208 -16.79 4.36 -10.71
CA PHE A 208 -15.58 5.15 -10.53
C PHE A 208 -14.36 4.28 -10.19
N ASN A 209 -14.59 3.14 -9.52
CA ASN A 209 -13.56 2.16 -9.20
C ASN A 209 -13.85 0.81 -9.86
N VAL A 210 -12.80 0.02 -10.10
CA VAL A 210 -12.95 -1.37 -10.56
C VAL A 210 -13.36 -2.26 -9.39
N LEU A 211 -12.88 -1.97 -8.18
CA LEU A 211 -13.35 -2.66 -6.98
C LEU A 211 -14.85 -2.41 -6.77
N THR A 212 -15.62 -3.49 -6.76
CA THR A 212 -17.03 -3.51 -6.37
C THR A 212 -17.14 -3.33 -4.85
N ASP A 213 -18.23 -2.71 -4.39
CA ASP A 213 -18.56 -2.54 -2.96
C ASP A 213 -17.62 -1.65 -2.12
N CYS A 214 -16.80 -0.81 -2.75
CA CYS A 214 -16.05 0.23 -2.03
C CYS A 214 -16.90 1.50 -1.84
N PHE A 215 -16.82 2.09 -0.65
CA PHE A 215 -17.45 3.37 -0.34
C PHE A 215 -16.44 4.52 -0.44
N GLU A 216 -16.93 5.73 -0.70
CA GLU A 216 -16.10 6.92 -0.72
C GLU A 216 -16.03 7.52 0.68
N LEU A 217 -14.82 7.87 1.14
CA LEU A 217 -14.68 8.79 2.26
C LEU A 217 -14.78 10.23 1.71
N ASN A 218 -15.77 10.98 2.16
CA ASN A 218 -16.02 12.36 1.77
C ASN A 218 -16.19 13.25 3.01
N LEU A 219 -16.48 14.54 2.82
CA LEU A 219 -16.77 15.48 3.90
C LEU A 219 -18.23 15.93 3.81
N SER A 220 -18.99 15.72 4.87
CA SER A 220 -20.44 15.99 4.91
C SER A 220 -20.82 16.76 6.17
N ALA A 221 -21.92 17.51 6.11
CA ALA A 221 -22.57 18.02 7.32
C ALA A 221 -23.16 16.88 8.18
N THR A 222 -23.34 15.68 7.61
CA THR A 222 -23.82 14.51 8.34
C THR A 222 -22.69 13.89 9.16
N GLU A 223 -22.94 13.68 10.45
CA GLU A 223 -21.96 13.09 11.36
C GLU A 223 -21.85 11.58 11.17
N SER A 224 -20.67 11.10 10.72
CA SER A 224 -20.31 9.68 10.80
C SER A 224 -19.49 9.38 12.05
N ALA A 225 -19.69 8.19 12.60
CA ALA A 225 -18.88 7.68 13.71
C ALA A 225 -17.68 6.91 13.14
N LEU A 226 -16.47 7.39 13.47
CA LEU A 226 -15.23 6.68 13.20
C LEU A 226 -14.77 6.05 14.52
N THR A 227 -14.58 4.74 14.54
CA THR A 227 -14.02 4.02 15.69
C THR A 227 -12.51 4.00 15.56
N LEU A 228 -11.82 4.48 16.59
CA LEU A 228 -10.36 4.57 16.62
C LEU A 228 -9.76 3.22 17.02
N ILE A 229 -9.07 2.54 16.11
CA ILE A 229 -8.42 1.25 16.41
C ILE A 229 -6.91 1.47 16.57
N PRO A 230 -6.30 1.03 17.68
CA PRO A 230 -4.86 1.14 17.87
C PRO A 230 -4.13 0.28 16.83
N HIS A 231 -3.00 0.77 16.31
CA HIS A 231 -2.14 -0.03 15.44
C HIS A 231 -0.69 -0.05 15.89
N TYR A 232 -0.10 1.11 16.21
CA TYR A 232 1.27 1.17 16.73
C TYR A 232 1.49 2.48 17.50
N SER A 233 2.07 2.39 18.69
CA SER A 233 2.53 3.56 19.45
C SER A 233 4.05 3.55 19.61
N PRO A 234 4.79 4.41 18.90
CA PRO A 234 6.26 4.42 19.01
C PRO A 234 6.75 4.90 20.37
N PHE A 235 5.96 5.69 21.09
CA PHE A 235 6.36 6.26 22.39
C PHE A 235 6.50 5.19 23.48
N VAL A 236 5.74 4.10 23.39
CA VAL A 236 5.71 3.04 24.42
C VAL A 236 6.87 2.06 24.25
N ASN A 237 7.52 2.03 23.08
CA ASN A 237 8.55 1.04 22.76
C ASN A 237 9.95 1.55 23.13
N LYS A 238 10.78 0.65 23.67
CA LYS A 238 12.17 0.98 24.05
C LYS A 238 13.04 1.27 22.82
N HIS A 239 12.78 0.56 21.72
CA HIS A 239 13.55 0.65 20.49
C HIS A 239 12.65 0.92 19.27
N PRO A 240 12.00 2.09 19.16
CA PRO A 240 10.94 2.34 18.17
C PRO A 240 11.41 2.21 16.71
N ASP A 241 12.70 2.47 16.44
CA ASP A 241 13.28 2.43 15.10
C ASP A 241 14.05 1.13 14.80
N LYS A 242 14.29 0.29 15.81
CA LYS A 242 15.10 -0.94 15.67
C LYS A 242 14.32 -2.21 15.97
N ALA A 243 13.21 -2.13 16.69
CA ALA A 243 12.39 -3.27 17.01
C ALA A 243 11.65 -3.79 15.76
N LEU A 244 11.60 -5.10 15.62
CA LEU A 244 10.76 -5.78 14.64
C LEU A 244 9.31 -5.60 15.04
N ARG A 245 8.50 -5.05 14.13
CA ARG A 245 7.07 -4.83 14.35
C ARG A 245 6.26 -5.71 13.42
N ALA A 246 5.09 -6.14 13.86
CA ALA A 246 4.14 -6.77 12.96
C ALA A 246 3.75 -5.81 11.82
N GLY A 247 3.55 -6.37 10.62
CA GLY A 247 3.37 -5.60 9.39
C GLY A 247 4.67 -5.06 8.76
N THR A 248 5.83 -5.15 9.43
CA THR A 248 7.12 -4.78 8.84
C THR A 248 7.53 -5.79 7.76
N CYS A 249 7.98 -5.29 6.61
CA CYS A 249 8.54 -6.14 5.56
C CYS A 249 9.99 -6.50 5.88
N VAL A 250 10.28 -7.79 5.99
CA VAL A 250 11.63 -8.31 6.26
C VAL A 250 12.09 -9.29 5.19
N ARG A 251 13.41 -9.39 5.00
CA ARG A 251 14.06 -10.49 4.25
C ARG A 251 14.73 -11.41 5.24
N LEU A 252 14.48 -12.71 5.11
CA LEU A 252 15.13 -13.73 5.94
C LEU A 252 16.45 -14.15 5.27
N PHE A 253 17.56 -13.93 5.97
CA PHE A 253 18.91 -14.27 5.51
C PHE A 253 19.46 -15.45 6.33
N HIS A 254 19.86 -16.51 5.64
CA HIS A 254 20.51 -17.67 6.25
C HIS A 254 22.01 -17.40 6.36
N LYS A 255 22.50 -17.25 7.60
CA LYS A 255 23.87 -16.77 7.84
C LYS A 255 24.96 -17.76 7.41
N GLU A 256 24.76 -19.06 7.62
CA GLU A 256 25.82 -20.06 7.38
C GLU A 256 26.08 -20.34 5.89
N ASP A 257 25.05 -20.23 5.06
CA ASP A 257 25.11 -20.50 3.62
C ASP A 257 24.99 -19.20 2.80
N GLU A 258 25.02 -18.06 3.48
CA GLU A 258 25.01 -16.69 2.94
C GLU A 258 23.95 -16.45 1.85
N CYS A 259 22.73 -16.94 2.09
CA CYS A 259 21.65 -16.89 1.10
C CYS A 259 20.34 -16.35 1.70
N TYR A 260 19.48 -15.80 0.84
CA TYR A 260 18.12 -15.39 1.24
C TYR A 260 17.11 -16.51 1.00
N ILE A 261 16.14 -16.61 1.89
CA ILE A 261 14.97 -17.46 1.69
C ILE A 261 14.07 -16.78 0.65
N VAL A 262 13.74 -17.52 -0.40
CA VAL A 262 12.89 -17.06 -1.51
C VAL A 262 11.79 -18.09 -1.79
N ALA A 263 10.63 -17.61 -2.22
CA ALA A 263 9.57 -18.49 -2.71
C ALA A 263 9.69 -18.62 -4.24
N GLU A 264 9.57 -19.85 -4.75
CA GLU A 264 9.54 -20.14 -6.19
C GLU A 264 8.12 -20.55 -6.60
N GLY A 265 7.63 -20.03 -7.75
CA GLY A 265 6.32 -20.42 -8.29
C GLY A 265 5.67 -19.40 -9.23
N SER A 266 4.57 -19.83 -9.86
CA SER A 266 3.72 -19.03 -10.75
C SER A 266 2.78 -18.22 -9.88
N PHE A 267 2.95 -16.90 -9.88
CA PHE A 267 2.17 -15.99 -9.04
C PHE A 267 1.41 -14.92 -9.85
N ALA A 268 1.30 -15.09 -11.18
CA ALA A 268 0.72 -14.08 -12.07
C ALA A 268 -0.77 -13.86 -11.92
N PHE A 269 -1.49 -14.85 -11.45
CA PHE A 269 -2.92 -14.79 -11.32
C PHE A 269 -3.27 -15.54 -10.05
N ALA A 270 -3.44 -14.81 -8.94
CA ALA A 270 -4.50 -15.21 -8.03
C ALA A 270 -5.80 -15.15 -8.84
N LYS A 271 -6.09 -16.23 -9.57
CA LYS A 271 -7.39 -16.49 -10.17
C LYS A 271 -8.37 -16.31 -9.04
N GLU A 272 -9.27 -15.35 -9.22
CA GLU A 272 -10.50 -15.12 -8.46
C GLU A 272 -10.72 -16.08 -7.29
N SER A 273 -10.35 -15.65 -6.08
CA SER A 273 -10.74 -16.29 -4.83
C SER A 273 -11.32 -15.23 -3.89
N PHE A 274 -12.55 -14.81 -4.16
CA PHE A 274 -13.42 -14.26 -3.13
C PHE A 274 -14.08 -15.46 -2.42
N ALA A 275 -13.79 -15.69 -1.13
CA ALA A 275 -14.72 -16.41 -0.24
C ALA A 275 -14.32 -16.28 1.24
N SER A 276 -15.22 -15.65 2.01
CA SER A 276 -15.47 -15.76 3.46
C SER A 276 -16.08 -17.16 3.82
N LEU A 277 -16.15 -17.67 5.07
CA LEU A 277 -17.06 -17.24 6.17
C LEU A 277 -16.95 -18.13 7.47
N LYS A 278 -17.12 -17.47 8.65
CA LYS A 278 -17.74 -17.76 10.00
C LYS A 278 -17.34 -18.89 11.01
N GLU A 279 -16.90 -18.39 12.19
CA GLU A 279 -17.30 -18.55 13.63
C GLU A 279 -17.50 -19.89 14.39
N THR A 280 -17.01 -19.95 15.65
CA THR A 280 -17.85 -19.92 16.88
C THR A 280 -17.06 -19.38 18.09
N ILE A 281 -17.72 -18.55 18.91
CA ILE A 281 -17.32 -18.11 20.26
C ILE A 281 -17.23 -19.31 21.21
N GLY A 282 -16.18 -19.40 22.03
CA GLY A 282 -16.14 -20.36 23.15
C GLY A 282 -14.80 -20.53 23.85
N ASP A 283 -14.58 -19.69 24.87
CA ASP A 283 -13.81 -19.93 26.09
C ASP A 283 -12.27 -20.17 26.05
N LYS A 284 -11.57 -19.16 26.58
CA LYS A 284 -10.36 -19.22 27.43
C LYS A 284 -9.09 -19.87 26.84
N ARG A 285 -8.08 -18.99 26.69
CA ARG A 285 -6.64 -19.24 26.41
C ARG A 285 -6.27 -19.46 24.95
N SER A 286 -6.44 -18.42 24.14
CA SER A 286 -5.65 -18.26 22.92
C SER A 286 -4.89 -16.94 23.03
N ASP A 287 -3.58 -17.04 23.29
CA ASP A 287 -2.67 -15.89 23.26
C ASP A 287 -2.85 -15.11 21.94
N PRO A 288 -2.82 -13.77 21.95
CA PRO A 288 -2.95 -12.99 20.72
C PRO A 288 -1.83 -13.37 19.75
N ILE A 289 -2.21 -13.74 18.53
CA ILE A 289 -1.29 -13.78 17.39
C ILE A 289 -1.04 -12.31 17.05
N ILE A 290 0.22 -11.87 17.02
CA ILE A 290 0.55 -10.48 16.75
C ILE A 290 0.32 -10.21 15.25
N GLU A 291 -0.91 -9.82 14.92
CA GLU A 291 -1.29 -9.26 13.63
C GLU A 291 -1.50 -7.72 13.73
N ASP A 292 -1.55 -7.21 14.96
CA ASP A 292 -1.58 -5.78 15.30
C ASP A 292 -0.15 -5.22 15.24
N GLY A 293 0.07 -4.01 14.71
CA GLY A 293 1.36 -3.42 14.33
C GLY A 293 2.37 -3.14 15.47
N ASP A 294 2.25 -3.85 16.58
CA ASP A 294 3.11 -3.78 17.76
C ASP A 294 4.46 -4.46 17.56
N VAL A 295 5.37 -4.16 18.50
CA VAL A 295 6.68 -4.78 18.60
C VAL A 295 6.54 -6.26 18.94
N ILE A 296 7.29 -7.11 18.24
CA ILE A 296 7.32 -8.55 18.43
C ILE A 296 8.36 -8.87 19.51
N ALA A 297 7.98 -9.58 20.56
CA ALA A 297 8.90 -10.13 21.54
C ALA A 297 9.37 -11.54 21.16
N TRP A 298 10.49 -11.97 21.74
CA TRP A 298 10.97 -13.33 21.54
C TRP A 298 9.93 -14.36 21.99
N ARG A 299 9.80 -15.44 21.22
CA ARG A 299 8.86 -16.56 21.42
C ARG A 299 7.39 -16.22 21.19
N ASP A 300 7.06 -14.99 20.83
CA ASP A 300 5.72 -14.62 20.40
C ASP A 300 5.30 -15.40 19.16
N ARG A 301 3.99 -15.62 19.04
CA ARG A 301 3.40 -16.31 17.91
C ARG A 301 3.19 -15.31 16.78
N CYS A 302 3.82 -15.57 15.65
CA CYS A 302 3.72 -14.74 14.46
C CYS A 302 3.43 -15.57 13.22
N ARG A 303 2.95 -14.89 12.17
CA ARG A 303 2.80 -15.46 10.83
C ARG A 303 3.70 -14.71 9.85
N LEU A 304 4.24 -15.42 8.88
CA LEU A 304 5.10 -14.83 7.84
C LEU A 304 4.31 -14.79 6.53
N LYS A 305 3.82 -13.61 6.13
CA LYS A 305 3.08 -13.39 4.87
C LYS A 305 4.06 -13.06 3.75
N HIS A 306 4.03 -13.82 2.66
CA HIS A 306 4.82 -13.54 1.46
C HIS A 306 4.20 -12.36 0.70
N LEU A 307 4.96 -11.27 0.56
CA LEU A 307 4.42 -9.99 0.09
C LEU A 307 3.78 -10.04 -1.31
N PRO A 308 4.39 -10.66 -2.35
CA PRO A 308 3.79 -10.74 -3.67
C PRO A 308 2.54 -11.63 -3.74
N THR A 309 2.55 -12.79 -3.08
CA THR A 309 1.48 -13.81 -3.24
C THR A 309 0.39 -13.69 -2.21
N ARG A 310 0.62 -12.96 -1.12
CA ARG A 310 -0.26 -12.86 0.06
C ARG A 310 -0.51 -14.18 0.80
N CYS A 311 0.09 -15.28 0.36
CA CYS A 311 0.10 -16.54 1.09
C CYS A 311 1.02 -16.45 2.32
N TYR A 312 0.77 -17.30 3.29
CA TYR A 312 1.60 -17.45 4.48
C TYR A 312 2.59 -18.60 4.29
N LEU A 313 3.79 -18.44 4.86
CA LEU A 313 4.68 -19.57 5.10
C LEU A 313 3.91 -20.60 5.94
N ALA A 314 4.00 -21.86 5.56
CA ALA A 314 3.35 -22.95 6.25
C ALA A 314 4.25 -24.19 6.29
N VAL A 315 4.09 -25.00 7.33
CA VAL A 315 4.70 -26.33 7.42
C VAL A 315 3.58 -27.35 7.53
N VAL A 316 3.42 -28.15 6.47
CA VAL A 316 2.36 -29.15 6.33
C VAL A 316 2.93 -30.55 6.44
N GLU A 317 2.15 -31.47 7.01
CA GLU A 317 2.51 -32.89 7.07
C GLU A 317 1.98 -33.58 5.81
N ASP A 318 2.88 -34.14 5.01
CA ASP A 318 2.56 -34.92 3.82
C ASP A 318 3.21 -36.32 3.95
N MET A 319 2.39 -37.36 3.97
CA MET A 319 2.83 -38.76 4.12
C MET A 319 3.81 -39.00 5.29
N GLY A 320 3.60 -38.32 6.42
CA GLY A 320 4.45 -38.44 7.62
C GLY A 320 5.77 -37.65 7.56
N GLN A 321 5.96 -36.81 6.54
CA GLN A 321 7.08 -35.88 6.43
C GLN A 321 6.58 -34.44 6.50
N TRP A 322 7.28 -33.60 7.27
CA TRP A 322 6.98 -32.18 7.34
C TRP A 322 7.61 -31.46 6.16
N LYS A 323 6.80 -30.68 5.44
CA LYS A 323 7.22 -29.94 4.26
C LYS A 323 6.88 -28.46 4.40
N VAL A 324 7.85 -27.61 4.07
CA VAL A 324 7.67 -26.16 4.00
C VAL A 324 6.98 -25.80 2.68
N THR A 325 5.93 -24.97 2.75
CA THR A 325 5.18 -24.49 1.58
C THR A 325 4.65 -23.07 1.81
N LEU A 326 4.08 -22.47 0.76
CA LEU A 326 3.18 -21.32 0.90
C LEU A 326 1.73 -21.80 0.80
N LYS A 327 0.86 -21.26 1.65
CA LYS A 327 -0.56 -21.60 1.68
C LYS A 327 -1.39 -20.35 1.98
N GLU A 328 -2.57 -20.23 1.36
CA GLU A 328 -3.55 -19.22 1.74
C GLU A 328 -4.11 -19.54 3.13
N LYS A 329 -4.30 -18.52 3.96
CA LYS A 329 -4.82 -18.72 5.31
C LYS A 329 -6.25 -19.23 5.22
N THR A 330 -6.48 -20.47 5.67
CA THR A 330 -7.83 -21.06 5.66
C THR A 330 -8.62 -20.71 6.93
N SER A 331 -7.95 -20.41 8.05
CA SER A 331 -8.59 -19.99 9.31
C SER A 331 -7.62 -19.29 10.26
N ASP A 332 -8.13 -18.57 11.27
CA ASP A 332 -7.31 -17.98 12.35
C ASP A 332 -6.62 -19.04 13.23
N ASN A 333 -7.18 -20.26 13.25
CA ASN A 333 -6.59 -21.42 13.91
C ASN A 333 -5.77 -22.28 12.95
N ASP A 334 -5.35 -21.74 11.80
CA ASP A 334 -4.44 -22.45 10.89
C ASP A 334 -3.05 -22.56 11.54
N LEU A 335 -2.88 -23.62 12.33
CA LEU A 335 -1.67 -23.88 13.12
C LEU A 335 -0.45 -24.11 12.24
N ASP A 336 -0.65 -24.50 10.98
CA ASP A 336 0.43 -24.77 10.02
C ASP A 336 1.21 -23.50 9.65
N THR A 337 0.60 -22.33 9.86
CA THR A 337 1.15 -21.01 9.51
C THR A 337 1.80 -20.28 10.68
N ILE A 338 1.81 -20.87 11.87
CA ILE A 338 2.23 -20.21 13.11
C ILE A 338 3.69 -20.56 13.43
N PHE A 339 4.50 -19.52 13.55
CA PHE A 339 5.91 -19.61 13.92
C PHE A 339 6.19 -18.79 15.18
N SER A 340 7.36 -19.00 15.75
CA SER A 340 7.93 -18.08 16.75
C SER A 340 9.43 -17.96 16.56
N PHE A 341 9.95 -16.75 16.80
CA PHE A 341 11.38 -16.48 16.80
C PHE A 341 11.99 -16.79 18.16
N SER A 342 13.12 -17.47 18.19
CA SER A 342 13.93 -17.67 19.39
C SER A 342 15.30 -17.04 19.22
N PRO A 343 15.84 -16.36 20.24
CA PRO A 343 17.14 -15.69 20.14
C PRO A 343 18.26 -16.72 20.07
N LEU A 344 19.25 -16.47 19.22
CA LEU A 344 20.54 -17.17 19.31
C LEU A 344 21.43 -16.57 20.41
N ILE A 345 21.34 -15.25 20.57
CA ILE A 345 21.97 -14.45 21.63
C ILE A 345 20.87 -13.55 22.21
N GLU A 346 20.60 -13.65 23.51
CA GLU A 346 19.51 -12.92 24.16
C GLU A 346 20.01 -11.52 24.60
N GLU A 347 19.76 -10.51 23.78
CA GLU A 347 20.11 -9.11 24.05
C GLU A 347 18.98 -8.31 24.71
N GLY A 348 17.78 -8.90 24.84
CA GLY A 348 16.59 -8.29 25.41
C GLY A 348 15.32 -9.11 25.13
N GLU A 349 14.16 -8.62 25.55
CA GLU A 349 12.86 -9.27 25.33
C GLU A 349 12.29 -9.02 23.93
N GLU A 350 12.59 -7.86 23.33
CA GLU A 350 12.13 -7.45 22.00
C GLU A 350 13.01 -8.10 20.91
N VAL A 351 12.39 -8.49 19.79
CA VAL A 351 13.14 -8.89 18.59
C VAL A 351 13.60 -7.62 17.89
N LEU A 352 14.91 -7.39 17.79
CA LEU A 352 15.45 -6.27 17.02
C LEU A 352 15.69 -6.68 15.56
N LEU A 353 15.56 -5.74 14.63
CA LEU A 353 16.03 -5.89 13.26
C LEU A 353 17.51 -6.27 13.26
N GLU A 354 17.91 -7.13 12.33
CA GLU A 354 19.26 -7.71 12.21
C GLU A 354 19.66 -8.72 13.31
N SER A 355 18.78 -9.02 14.27
CA SER A 355 19.03 -10.08 15.25
C SER A 355 19.07 -11.47 14.60
N TYR A 356 19.98 -12.33 15.07
CA TYR A 356 19.99 -13.75 14.71
C TYR A 356 18.88 -14.50 15.43
N ALA A 357 17.97 -15.09 14.67
CA ALA A 357 16.80 -15.79 15.18
C ALA A 357 16.71 -17.22 14.63
N LEU A 358 16.38 -18.16 15.51
CA LEU A 358 15.91 -19.48 15.13
C LEU A 358 14.39 -19.43 14.94
N ILE A 359 13.89 -20.02 13.83
CA ILE A 359 12.46 -20.01 13.50
C ILE A 359 11.87 -21.38 13.83
N GLN A 360 10.96 -21.42 14.81
CA GLN A 360 10.27 -22.65 15.21
C GLN A 360 8.84 -22.67 14.68
N HIS A 361 8.44 -23.77 14.05
CA HIS A 361 7.05 -24.03 13.70
C HIS A 361 6.29 -24.54 14.92
N ARG A 362 5.18 -23.88 15.27
CA ARG A 362 4.49 -24.13 16.55
C ARG A 362 3.76 -25.47 16.60
N ARG A 363 3.16 -25.91 15.49
CA ARG A 363 2.41 -27.18 15.47
C ARG A 363 3.34 -28.40 15.52
N SER A 364 4.37 -28.44 14.68
CA SER A 364 5.29 -29.58 14.65
C SER A 364 6.35 -29.52 15.75
N GLY A 365 6.58 -28.35 16.36
CA GLY A 365 7.66 -28.11 17.31
C GLY A 365 9.06 -28.11 16.69
N GLN A 366 9.14 -28.30 15.36
CA GLN A 366 10.39 -28.39 14.64
C GLN A 366 10.94 -27.01 14.29
N TRP A 367 12.25 -26.95 14.12
CA TRP A 367 12.97 -25.77 13.69
C TRP A 367 13.14 -25.80 12.18
N LEU A 368 12.95 -24.66 11.53
CA LEU A 368 13.31 -24.52 10.13
C LEU A 368 14.83 -24.68 10.00
N HIS A 369 15.26 -25.61 9.15
CA HIS A 369 16.66 -25.86 8.87
C HIS A 369 16.86 -25.99 7.35
N LEU A 370 18.03 -25.59 6.87
CA LEU A 370 18.42 -25.85 5.49
C LEU A 370 18.80 -27.34 5.35
N GLU A 371 18.21 -28.05 4.39
CA GLU A 371 18.62 -29.42 4.07
C GLU A 371 19.74 -29.41 3.01
N LYS A 372 20.99 -29.64 3.42
CA LYS A 372 22.15 -29.66 2.50
C LYS A 372 22.23 -30.90 1.60
N LYS A 373 21.52 -31.98 1.95
CA LYS A 373 21.59 -33.28 1.25
C LYS A 373 20.73 -33.35 0.00
N ASN A 374 19.63 -32.59 -0.04
CA ASN A 374 18.75 -32.48 -1.20
C ASN A 374 18.98 -31.12 -1.84
N SER A 375 19.86 -31.05 -2.85
CA SER A 375 19.97 -29.83 -3.64
C SER A 375 18.63 -29.56 -4.31
N TYR A 376 18.02 -28.42 -4.00
CA TYR A 376 16.82 -27.98 -4.69
C TYR A 376 17.07 -27.99 -6.20
N THR A 377 16.41 -28.89 -6.91
CA THR A 377 16.52 -28.98 -8.37
C THR A 377 15.59 -27.93 -8.94
N ARG A 378 16.18 -26.84 -9.43
CA ARG A 378 15.45 -25.71 -10.02
C ARG A 378 14.45 -26.23 -11.06
N LYS A 379 13.19 -25.81 -10.98
CA LYS A 379 12.28 -26.03 -12.09
C LYS A 379 12.86 -25.25 -13.29
N GLY A 380 13.04 -25.93 -14.41
CA GLY A 380 13.63 -25.33 -15.60
C GLY A 380 12.86 -24.08 -16.04
N PHE A 381 13.56 -23.14 -16.68
CA PHE A 381 12.94 -21.97 -17.30
C PHE A 381 11.84 -22.45 -18.27
N ASP A 382 10.59 -22.16 -17.93
CA ASP A 382 9.46 -22.33 -18.84
C ASP A 382 9.05 -20.94 -19.34
N PRO A 383 9.38 -20.56 -20.59
CA PRO A 383 8.99 -19.28 -21.16
C PRO A 383 7.46 -19.13 -21.30
N LYS A 384 6.71 -20.22 -21.12
CA LYS A 384 5.24 -20.22 -21.11
C LYS A 384 4.66 -20.21 -19.70
N ALA A 385 5.48 -20.25 -18.65
CA ALA A 385 4.99 -20.19 -17.29
C ALA A 385 4.37 -18.82 -17.00
N GLU A 386 3.12 -18.82 -16.55
CA GLU A 386 2.47 -17.60 -16.10
C GLU A 386 3.18 -17.09 -14.83
N GLY A 387 3.45 -15.79 -14.70
CA GLY A 387 3.91 -15.21 -13.42
C GLY A 387 5.40 -15.31 -13.16
N LEU A 388 5.78 -15.21 -11.87
CA LEU A 388 7.17 -15.26 -11.42
C LEU A 388 7.85 -16.62 -11.70
N ALA A 389 7.10 -17.65 -12.13
CA ALA A 389 7.65 -18.96 -12.50
C ALA A 389 8.50 -18.93 -13.78
N GLY A 390 8.30 -17.93 -14.64
CA GLY A 390 9.08 -17.74 -15.86
C GLY A 390 10.27 -16.79 -15.70
N LEU A 391 10.53 -16.25 -14.50
CA LEU A 391 11.65 -15.33 -14.31
C LEU A 391 12.98 -16.08 -14.21
N GLU A 392 13.92 -15.68 -15.06
CA GLU A 392 15.30 -16.11 -14.96
C GLU A 392 15.94 -15.47 -13.71
N TRP A 393 16.47 -16.30 -12.82
CA TRP A 393 17.14 -15.84 -11.60
C TRP A 393 18.40 -15.05 -11.98
N ASP A 394 18.46 -13.75 -11.66
CA ASP A 394 19.69 -12.98 -11.87
C ASP A 394 20.73 -13.27 -10.77
N SER A 395 22.00 -13.25 -11.14
CA SER A 395 23.14 -13.33 -10.21
C SER A 395 23.39 -11.97 -9.53
N ALA A 396 22.35 -11.17 -9.31
CA ALA A 396 22.53 -9.80 -8.82
C ALA A 396 22.92 -9.78 -7.35
N GLU A 397 23.70 -8.77 -7.00
CA GLU A 397 24.06 -8.45 -5.63
C GLU A 397 22.79 -8.16 -4.81
N LEU A 398 22.69 -8.81 -3.66
CA LEU A 398 21.53 -8.75 -2.81
C LEU A 398 21.62 -7.51 -1.92
N LEU A 399 20.51 -6.78 -1.82
CA LEU A 399 20.43 -5.53 -1.08
C LEU A 399 19.58 -5.71 0.17
N MET A 400 19.78 -4.86 1.17
CA MET A 400 18.88 -4.74 2.31
C MET A 400 17.52 -4.16 1.86
N VAL A 401 16.41 -4.59 2.49
CA VAL A 401 15.11 -3.93 2.27
C VAL A 401 15.12 -2.62 3.04
N THR A 402 14.96 -1.52 2.33
CA THR A 402 14.73 -0.20 2.92
C THR A 402 13.25 0.15 2.82
N GLU A 403 12.77 1.08 3.65
CA GLU A 403 11.40 1.61 3.54
C GLU A 403 11.12 2.15 2.12
N ASP A 404 12.10 2.83 1.51
CA ASP A 404 12.01 3.32 0.13
C ASP A 404 11.72 2.20 -0.89
N LEU A 405 12.37 1.03 -0.76
CA LEU A 405 12.10 -0.10 -1.66
C LEU A 405 10.70 -0.68 -1.47
N VAL A 406 10.18 -0.69 -0.25
CA VAL A 406 8.81 -1.14 0.06
C VAL A 406 7.80 -0.16 -0.52
N ASP A 407 8.04 1.14 -0.36
CA ASP A 407 7.18 2.19 -0.91
C ASP A 407 7.14 2.13 -2.45
N ARG A 408 8.29 1.90 -3.10
CA ARG A 408 8.37 1.67 -4.55
C ARG A 408 7.62 0.43 -5.01
N PHE A 409 7.77 -0.68 -4.29
CA PHE A 409 7.00 -1.90 -4.57
C PHE A 409 5.50 -1.65 -4.44
N ASN A 410 5.07 -1.04 -3.34
CA ASN A 410 3.67 -0.73 -3.05
C ASN A 410 3.06 0.20 -4.12
N TYR A 411 3.84 1.16 -4.64
CA TYR A 411 3.42 2.03 -5.73
C TYR A 411 3.04 1.23 -6.99
N VAL A 412 3.95 0.37 -7.47
CA VAL A 412 3.71 -0.44 -8.68
C VAL A 412 2.64 -1.51 -8.42
N ALA A 413 2.68 -2.18 -7.27
CA ALA A 413 1.71 -3.20 -6.88
C ALA A 413 0.29 -2.64 -6.75
N GLY A 414 0.14 -1.36 -6.35
CA GLY A 414 -1.15 -0.68 -6.35
C GLY A 414 -1.72 -0.54 -7.77
N ILE A 415 -0.90 -0.19 -8.77
CA ILE A 415 -1.37 0.05 -10.15
C ILE A 415 -1.92 -1.24 -10.80
N VAL A 416 -1.36 -2.41 -10.45
CA VAL A 416 -1.68 -3.71 -11.07
C VAL A 416 -3.18 -4.08 -11.00
N PRO A 417 -3.88 -4.02 -9.86
CA PRO A 417 -5.33 -4.23 -9.80
C PRO A 417 -6.16 -3.29 -10.68
N MET A 418 -5.76 -2.02 -10.78
CA MET A 418 -6.46 -1.03 -11.60
C MET A 418 -6.34 -1.36 -13.10
N LEU A 419 -5.13 -1.72 -13.56
CA LEU A 419 -4.92 -2.17 -14.94
C LEU A 419 -5.65 -3.49 -15.21
N SER A 420 -5.56 -4.47 -14.31
CA SER A 420 -6.28 -5.75 -14.41
C SER A 420 -7.79 -5.53 -14.53
N GLY A 421 -8.31 -4.61 -13.73
CA GLY A 421 -9.69 -4.23 -13.73
C GLY A 421 -10.17 -3.62 -15.04
N TYR A 422 -9.34 -2.73 -15.60
CA TYR A 422 -9.61 -2.16 -16.92
C TYR A 422 -9.54 -3.22 -18.03
N ILE A 423 -8.58 -4.14 -17.97
CA ILE A 423 -8.47 -5.28 -18.90
C ILE A 423 -9.73 -6.15 -18.84
N LYS A 424 -10.22 -6.50 -17.64
CA LYS A 424 -11.48 -7.28 -17.49
C LYS A 424 -12.66 -6.58 -18.17
N GLN A 425 -12.74 -5.26 -18.07
CA GLN A 425 -13.78 -4.46 -18.71
C GLN A 425 -13.65 -4.42 -20.24
N LEU A 426 -12.42 -4.36 -20.76
CA LEU A 426 -12.17 -4.45 -22.21
C LEU A 426 -12.60 -5.82 -22.74
N HIS A 427 -12.27 -6.92 -22.04
CA HIS A 427 -12.73 -8.26 -22.40
C HIS A 427 -14.25 -8.41 -22.34
N SER A 428 -14.93 -7.74 -21.39
CA SER A 428 -16.40 -7.74 -21.32
C SER A 428 -17.07 -6.85 -22.37
N LYS A 429 -16.28 -6.22 -23.27
CA LYS A 429 -16.75 -5.32 -24.35
C LYS A 429 -17.70 -4.23 -23.86
N THR A 430 -17.51 -3.76 -22.64
CA THR A 430 -18.37 -2.76 -22.02
C THR A 430 -17.69 -1.40 -22.05
N GLU A 431 -18.35 -0.38 -22.63
CA GLU A 431 -17.79 0.98 -22.62
C GLU A 431 -17.55 1.51 -21.20
N GLY A 432 -16.36 2.05 -20.99
CA GLY A 432 -15.99 2.68 -19.73
C GLY A 432 -16.60 4.05 -19.55
N LYS A 433 -17.03 4.36 -18.32
CA LYS A 433 -17.42 5.72 -17.99
C LYS A 433 -16.21 6.63 -18.06
N GLN A 434 -16.41 7.85 -18.56
CA GLN A 434 -15.37 8.87 -18.70
C GLN A 434 -14.52 9.06 -17.43
N LYS A 435 -15.13 9.10 -16.25
CA LYS A 435 -14.40 9.29 -14.97
C LYS A 435 -13.38 8.16 -14.69
N GLN A 436 -13.76 6.91 -14.96
CA GLN A 436 -12.89 5.74 -14.76
C GLN A 436 -11.74 5.75 -15.78
N LEU A 437 -12.04 6.03 -17.05
CA LEU A 437 -11.03 6.11 -18.10
C LEU A 437 -10.00 7.23 -17.82
N VAL A 438 -10.46 8.39 -17.35
CA VAL A 438 -9.57 9.49 -16.93
C VAL A 438 -8.66 9.06 -15.76
N ARG A 439 -9.17 8.27 -14.81
CA ARG A 439 -8.36 7.72 -13.72
C ARG A 439 -7.27 6.78 -14.22
N VAL A 440 -7.61 5.85 -15.13
CA VAL A 440 -6.61 4.96 -15.75
C VAL A 440 -5.55 5.77 -16.49
N LYS A 441 -5.97 6.74 -17.30
CA LYS A 441 -5.07 7.64 -18.03
C LYS A 441 -4.11 8.37 -17.08
N ASN A 442 -4.63 9.02 -16.03
CA ASN A 442 -3.81 9.77 -15.10
C ASN A 442 -2.83 8.85 -14.35
N ALA A 443 -3.25 7.65 -13.96
CA ALA A 443 -2.35 6.70 -13.30
C ALA A 443 -1.22 6.21 -14.23
N LEU A 444 -1.46 6.10 -15.54
CA LEU A 444 -0.39 5.81 -16.52
C LEU A 444 0.57 6.99 -16.68
N VAL A 445 0.07 8.22 -16.69
CA VAL A 445 0.90 9.44 -16.72
C VAL A 445 1.77 9.52 -15.45
N ASP A 446 1.18 9.25 -14.28
CA ASP A 446 1.90 9.25 -13.01
C ASP A 446 2.96 8.14 -13.00
N LEU A 447 2.61 6.94 -13.49
CA LEU A 447 3.55 5.83 -13.61
C LEU A 447 4.73 6.18 -14.52
N LYS A 448 4.46 6.80 -15.67
CA LYS A 448 5.47 7.27 -16.60
C LYS A 448 6.47 8.20 -15.91
N ASN A 449 5.95 9.22 -15.22
CA ASN A 449 6.78 10.20 -14.51
C ASN A 449 7.54 9.59 -13.32
N TRP A 450 7.02 8.48 -12.75
CA TRP A 450 7.62 7.79 -11.62
C TRP A 450 8.74 6.82 -12.00
N ILE A 451 8.76 6.30 -13.23
CA ILE A 451 9.78 5.34 -13.68
C ILE A 451 11.19 5.95 -13.55
N ILE A 452 11.35 7.18 -14.02
CA ILE A 452 12.61 7.91 -14.00
C ILE A 452 12.77 8.62 -12.66
N ASP A 453 13.90 8.39 -12.00
CA ASP A 453 14.30 8.99 -10.74
C ASP A 453 15.64 9.72 -10.93
N ASP A 454 15.90 10.76 -10.13
CA ASP A 454 17.15 11.53 -10.18
C ASP A 454 18.39 10.63 -10.02
N LYS A 455 18.23 9.49 -9.35
CA LYS A 455 19.29 8.48 -9.20
C LYS A 455 19.08 7.36 -10.21
N GLU A 456 20.05 7.17 -11.10
CA GLU A 456 20.04 6.08 -12.10
C GLU A 456 19.78 4.68 -11.50
N ARG A 457 20.33 4.40 -10.30
CA ARG A 457 20.07 3.14 -9.58
C ARG A 457 18.60 2.95 -9.24
N ASN A 458 17.91 4.02 -8.86
CA ASN A 458 16.49 3.99 -8.54
C ASN A 458 15.66 3.74 -9.82
N THR A 459 16.02 4.37 -10.93
CA THR A 459 15.42 4.10 -12.25
C THR A 459 15.53 2.62 -12.62
N LYS A 460 16.73 2.03 -12.50
CA LYS A 460 16.95 0.59 -12.75
C LYS A 460 16.09 -0.31 -11.84
N ASN A 461 15.93 0.06 -10.58
CA ASN A 461 15.06 -0.66 -9.64
C ASN A 461 13.57 -0.54 -10.02
N ASN A 462 13.12 0.65 -10.38
CA ASN A 462 11.75 0.90 -10.83
C ASN A 462 11.42 0.08 -12.08
N GLN A 463 12.29 0.10 -13.10
CA GLN A 463 12.15 -0.73 -14.30
C GLN A 463 12.12 -2.23 -13.96
N LYS A 464 13.01 -2.70 -13.06
CA LYS A 464 12.98 -4.11 -12.59
C LYS A 464 11.64 -4.47 -11.94
N LEU A 465 11.03 -3.56 -11.17
CA LEU A 465 9.71 -3.78 -10.58
C LEU A 465 8.62 -3.92 -11.64
N LEU A 466 8.63 -3.10 -12.70
CA LEU A 466 7.64 -3.18 -13.78
C LEU A 466 7.68 -4.54 -14.50
N ARG A 467 8.87 -5.09 -14.75
CA ARG A 467 9.04 -6.46 -15.29
C ARG A 467 8.55 -7.51 -14.29
N ASN A 468 9.02 -7.44 -13.05
CA ASN A 468 8.71 -8.45 -12.03
C ASN A 468 7.21 -8.52 -11.71
N LEU A 469 6.51 -7.38 -11.72
CA LEU A 469 5.07 -7.30 -11.49
C LEU A 469 4.23 -7.42 -12.76
N ARG A 470 4.86 -7.76 -13.90
CA ARG A 470 4.22 -7.99 -15.21
C ARG A 470 3.35 -6.84 -15.71
N VAL A 471 3.75 -5.61 -15.37
CA VAL A 471 3.03 -4.41 -15.77
C VAL A 471 3.05 -4.27 -17.29
N LEU A 472 4.18 -4.58 -17.94
CA LEU A 472 4.31 -4.47 -19.40
C LEU A 472 3.38 -5.42 -20.15
N GLU A 473 3.14 -6.63 -19.63
CA GLU A 473 2.15 -7.54 -20.22
C GLU A 473 0.73 -7.04 -20.06
N GLN A 474 0.41 -6.36 -18.95
CA GLN A 474 -0.89 -5.70 -18.79
C GLN A 474 -1.07 -4.56 -19.78
N LEU A 475 -0.03 -3.74 -19.99
CA LEU A 475 -0.05 -2.68 -21.00
C LEU A 475 -0.22 -3.27 -22.40
N HIS A 476 0.51 -4.34 -22.73
CA HIS A 476 0.35 -5.06 -23.99
C HIS A 476 -1.08 -5.62 -24.16
N GLU A 477 -1.69 -6.19 -23.11
CA GLU A 477 -3.06 -6.68 -23.16
C GLU A 477 -4.07 -5.56 -23.43
N ILE A 478 -3.90 -4.39 -22.80
CA ILE A 478 -4.73 -3.20 -23.08
C ILE A 478 -4.58 -2.79 -24.55
N LEU A 479 -3.35 -2.77 -25.07
CA LEU A 479 -3.05 -2.36 -26.44
C LEU A 479 -3.71 -3.26 -27.49
N LYS A 480 -3.98 -4.54 -27.21
CA LYS A 480 -4.72 -5.41 -28.15
C LYS A 480 -6.10 -4.89 -28.51
N PHE A 481 -6.69 -4.05 -27.65
CA PHE A 481 -8.01 -3.44 -27.87
C PHE A 481 -7.95 -2.09 -28.59
N ALA A 482 -6.75 -1.57 -28.91
CA ALA A 482 -6.60 -0.27 -29.57
C ALA A 482 -7.33 -0.19 -30.92
N GLU A 483 -7.48 -1.34 -31.60
CA GLU A 483 -8.17 -1.47 -32.87
C GLU A 483 -9.54 -2.16 -32.81
N ASP A 484 -9.98 -2.55 -31.61
CA ASP A 484 -11.28 -3.18 -31.45
C ASP A 484 -12.38 -2.17 -31.87
N GLY A 485 -13.27 -2.59 -32.77
CA GLY A 485 -14.34 -1.75 -33.30
C GLY A 485 -15.26 -1.17 -32.24
N THR A 486 -15.36 -1.81 -31.07
CA THR A 486 -16.12 -1.30 -29.91
C THR A 486 -15.46 -0.07 -29.28
N PHE A 487 -14.13 0.01 -29.25
CA PHE A 487 -13.40 1.05 -28.50
C PHE A 487 -12.64 2.04 -29.38
N LYS A 488 -12.42 1.72 -30.66
CA LYS A 488 -11.70 2.55 -31.63
C LYS A 488 -12.31 3.95 -31.81
N GLY A 489 -13.62 4.11 -31.57
CA GLY A 489 -14.30 5.41 -31.59
C GLY A 489 -14.14 6.24 -30.30
N SER A 490 -13.62 5.66 -29.22
CA SER A 490 -13.44 6.33 -27.94
C SER A 490 -12.11 7.07 -27.89
N SER A 491 -12.16 8.40 -27.99
CA SER A 491 -10.97 9.27 -27.91
C SER A 491 -10.16 9.06 -26.61
N LEU A 492 -10.85 8.75 -25.51
CA LEU A 492 -10.22 8.46 -24.23
C LEU A 492 -9.49 7.12 -24.23
N HIS A 493 -10.06 6.06 -24.81
CA HIS A 493 -9.37 4.76 -24.89
C HIS A 493 -8.11 4.86 -25.77
N ILE A 494 -8.19 5.55 -26.90
CA ILE A 494 -7.03 5.82 -27.76
C ILE A 494 -5.96 6.62 -27.00
N THR A 495 -6.38 7.60 -26.18
CA THR A 495 -5.46 8.34 -25.31
C THR A 495 -4.80 7.43 -24.28
N ILE A 496 -5.54 6.49 -23.67
CA ILE A 496 -4.97 5.48 -22.76
C ILE A 496 -3.94 4.61 -23.49
N CYS A 497 -4.23 4.16 -24.71
CA CYS A 497 -3.30 3.37 -25.52
C CYS A 497 -2.00 4.14 -25.83
N ARG A 498 -2.10 5.44 -26.14
CA ARG A 498 -0.94 6.33 -26.29
C ARG A 498 -0.12 6.40 -25.00
N GLU A 499 -0.76 6.56 -23.84
CA GLU A 499 -0.05 6.57 -22.57
C GLU A 499 0.57 5.21 -22.22
N CYS A 500 -0.03 4.08 -22.63
CA CYS A 500 0.61 2.77 -22.51
C CYS A 500 1.94 2.73 -23.29
N TYR A 501 1.96 3.22 -24.53
CA TYR A 501 3.19 3.33 -25.31
C TYR A 501 4.21 4.29 -24.69
N ASN A 502 3.76 5.44 -24.16
CA ASN A 502 4.65 6.37 -23.46
C ASN A 502 5.30 5.73 -22.23
N VAL A 503 4.56 4.93 -21.46
CA VAL A 503 5.09 4.17 -20.31
C VAL A 503 6.11 3.13 -20.78
N ILE A 504 5.81 2.39 -21.86
CA ILE A 504 6.73 1.38 -22.43
C ILE A 504 8.01 2.05 -22.94
N LYS A 505 7.90 3.20 -23.60
CA LYS A 505 9.05 3.99 -24.04
C LYS A 505 9.90 4.45 -22.86
N THR A 506 9.29 5.06 -21.85
CA THR A 506 10.00 5.52 -20.65
C THR A 506 10.66 4.36 -19.89
N PHE A 507 10.06 3.17 -19.94
CA PHE A 507 10.66 1.96 -19.39
C PHE A 507 11.94 1.52 -20.14
N LEU A 508 12.03 1.80 -21.43
CA LEU A 508 13.20 1.53 -22.26
C LEU A 508 14.29 2.59 -22.12
N GLU A 509 13.99 3.77 -21.58
CA GLU A 509 14.99 4.82 -21.39
C GLU A 509 16.15 4.32 -20.52
N GLY A 510 17.37 4.50 -21.05
CA GLY A 510 18.63 4.13 -20.44
C GLY A 510 19.12 2.74 -20.81
N ASP A 511 20.43 2.61 -20.96
CA ASP A 511 21.13 1.42 -21.49
C ASP A 511 20.87 0.16 -20.65
N SER A 512 19.87 -0.64 -21.04
CA SER A 512 19.43 -1.81 -20.30
C SER A 512 18.97 -2.92 -21.24
N ARG A 513 19.95 -3.72 -21.70
CA ARG A 513 19.72 -4.89 -22.54
C ARG A 513 18.70 -5.89 -21.99
N LYS A 514 18.54 -5.94 -20.65
CA LYS A 514 17.48 -6.75 -20.00
C LYS A 514 16.08 -6.23 -20.30
N ASN A 515 15.88 -4.91 -20.34
CA ASN A 515 14.60 -4.28 -20.71
C ASN A 515 14.26 -4.56 -22.18
N GLU A 516 15.23 -4.36 -23.06
CA GLU A 516 15.07 -4.59 -24.50
C GLU A 516 14.72 -6.05 -24.81
N ASN A 517 15.51 -7.00 -24.27
CA ASN A 517 15.25 -8.43 -24.43
C ASN A 517 13.87 -8.84 -23.90
N TYR A 518 13.43 -8.24 -22.79
CA TYR A 518 12.11 -8.51 -22.22
C TYR A 518 10.98 -8.06 -23.15
N LEU A 519 11.15 -6.92 -23.84
CA LEU A 519 10.16 -6.39 -24.79
C LEU A 519 10.29 -6.95 -26.20
N ALA A 520 11.39 -7.61 -26.54
CA ALA A 520 11.64 -8.17 -27.87
C ALA A 520 10.53 -9.12 -28.33
N GLN A 521 9.92 -9.87 -27.40
CA GLN A 521 8.78 -10.76 -27.69
C GLN A 521 7.53 -10.03 -28.22
N PHE A 522 7.41 -8.72 -27.98
CA PHE A 522 6.27 -7.90 -28.42
C PHE A 522 6.56 -7.07 -29.68
N ILE A 523 7.76 -7.15 -30.27
CA ILE A 523 8.14 -6.35 -31.46
C ILE A 523 7.16 -6.56 -32.62
N ALA A 524 6.84 -7.82 -32.92
CA ALA A 524 5.92 -8.16 -34.01
C ALA A 524 4.52 -7.57 -33.80
N PHE A 525 4.09 -7.43 -32.54
CA PHE A 525 2.83 -6.77 -32.19
C PHE A 525 2.94 -5.25 -32.34
N PHE A 526 4.00 -4.62 -31.84
CA PHE A 526 4.19 -3.17 -31.96
C PHE A 526 4.27 -2.70 -33.42
N GLN A 527 4.86 -3.52 -34.31
CA GLN A 527 4.88 -3.26 -35.76
C GLN A 527 3.48 -3.14 -36.36
N GLN A 528 2.47 -3.83 -35.82
CA GLN A 528 1.09 -3.74 -36.29
C GLN A 528 0.47 -2.37 -36.01
N HIS A 529 0.97 -1.64 -35.02
CA HIS A 529 0.47 -0.31 -34.61
C HIS A 529 1.22 0.87 -35.24
N VAL A 530 2.22 0.60 -36.09
CA VAL A 530 2.93 1.63 -36.84
C VAL A 530 1.96 2.35 -37.80
N ARG A 531 2.06 3.68 -37.87
CA ARG A 531 1.18 4.62 -38.58
C ARG A 531 -0.25 4.69 -38.05
N LYS A 532 -0.48 4.26 -36.81
CA LYS A 532 -1.80 4.35 -36.15
C LYS A 532 -1.89 5.48 -35.13
N GLU A 533 -0.90 6.38 -35.11
CA GLU A 533 -0.82 7.53 -34.19
C GLU A 533 -0.91 7.13 -32.70
N LEU A 534 -0.32 5.99 -32.35
CA LEU A 534 -0.28 5.46 -30.99
C LEU A 534 1.09 5.60 -30.31
N ASN A 535 2.10 6.15 -31.01
CA ASN A 535 3.51 6.23 -30.60
C ASN A 535 4.25 4.88 -30.56
N ALA A 536 3.80 3.89 -31.33
CA ALA A 536 4.46 2.59 -31.42
C ALA A 536 5.85 2.69 -32.09
N GLU A 537 6.02 3.66 -32.99
CA GLU A 537 7.27 3.92 -33.71
C GLU A 537 8.40 4.29 -32.75
N GLU A 538 8.12 5.13 -31.75
CA GLU A 538 9.12 5.56 -30.78
C GLU A 538 9.63 4.39 -29.94
N VAL A 539 8.75 3.49 -29.52
CA VAL A 539 9.13 2.27 -28.79
C VAL A 539 10.00 1.36 -29.66
N LEU A 540 9.63 1.16 -30.93
CA LEU A 540 10.42 0.34 -31.85
C LEU A 540 11.81 0.92 -32.11
N VAL A 541 11.92 2.25 -32.23
CA VAL A 541 13.21 2.93 -32.38
C VAL A 541 14.07 2.72 -31.15
N GLU A 542 13.52 2.90 -29.95
CA GLU A 542 14.26 2.75 -28.70
C GLU A 542 14.79 1.31 -28.50
N ILE A 543 13.97 0.29 -28.80
CA ILE A 543 14.39 -1.13 -28.71
C ILE A 543 15.59 -1.42 -29.63
N VAL A 544 15.67 -0.76 -30.78
CA VAL A 544 16.68 -1.03 -31.81
C VAL A 544 17.92 -0.16 -31.64
N GLN A 545 17.76 1.08 -31.15
CA GLN A 545 18.86 2.05 -31.03
C GLN A 545 20.01 1.54 -30.15
N ASP A 546 19.71 0.85 -29.05
CA ASP A 546 20.73 0.35 -28.11
C ASP A 546 21.28 -1.05 -28.47
N ASN A 547 20.77 -1.67 -29.54
CA ASN A 547 21.17 -3.01 -30.00
C ASN A 547 22.05 -3.02 -31.27
N MET A 548 22.46 -1.85 -31.76
CA MET A 548 23.47 -1.68 -32.83
C MET A 548 24.81 -1.25 -32.25
#